data_AF-A0A1V5BAJ9-F1
#
_entry.id   AF-A0A1V5BAJ9-F1
#
_cell.length_a   1.000
_cell.length_b   1.000
_cell.length_c   1.000
_cell.angle_alpha   90.00
_cell.angle_beta   90.00
_cell.angle_gamma   90.00
#
_symmetry.space_group_name_H-M   'P 1'
#
loop_
_entity.id
_entity.type
_entity.pdbx_description
1 polymer ?
#
loop_
_entity_poly.entity_id
_entity_poly.type
_entity_poly.pdbx_seq_one_letter_code
_entity_poly.pdbx_strand_id
1 'polypeptide(L)'
;MAEGNLAEAAKLFAAKMGLGAYQEAAKIKSDFGLPNDMLIGAVRLAYDLNMKKGDFSLAADLAKRYDLPEDLRLEAAERSFFRKIDSEFYRAAADYAREMGLSQDLVRQAAIQAFNKSMSFGLIKNAAEIAKEFELPEEMRRQAAIKSYDQHMKAGLYRKAYKIAEEHKLPDELKEAAERKIKTS
;
A
#
# COMPACT_ATOMS: atom_id res chain seq x y z
N MET A 1 -31.19 13.37 30.84
CA MET A 1 -30.80 11.96 31.06
C MET A 1 -29.85 11.43 29.99
N ALA A 2 -29.99 11.81 28.72
CA ALA A 2 -29.08 11.36 27.64
C ALA A 2 -27.64 11.94 27.75
N GLU A 3 -27.49 13.22 28.08
CA GLU A 3 -26.16 13.89 28.14
C GLU A 3 -25.21 13.31 29.21
N GLY A 4 -25.74 12.92 30.36
CA GLY A 4 -24.95 12.29 31.43
C GLY A 4 -24.38 10.92 31.03
N ASN A 5 -25.06 10.20 30.13
CA ASN A 5 -24.60 8.91 29.62
C ASN A 5 -23.46 9.06 28.60
N LEU A 6 -23.53 10.09 27.73
CA LEU A 6 -22.49 10.37 26.75
C LEU A 6 -21.18 10.85 27.39
N ALA A 7 -21.27 11.71 28.41
CA ALA A 7 -20.09 12.20 29.11
C ALA A 7 -19.33 11.07 29.83
N GLU A 8 -20.05 10.14 30.45
CA GLU A 8 -19.42 8.99 31.11
C GLU A 8 -18.83 8.00 30.10
N ALA A 9 -19.53 7.75 28.99
CA ALA A 9 -19.00 6.95 27.90
C ALA A 9 -17.73 7.57 27.27
N ALA A 10 -17.66 8.89 27.15
CA ALA A 10 -16.46 9.59 26.69
C ALA A 10 -15.27 9.43 27.67
N LYS A 11 -15.51 9.42 28.99
CA LYS A 11 -14.44 9.09 29.96
C LYS A 11 -13.98 7.65 29.86
N LEU A 12 -14.90 6.69 29.70
CA LEU A 12 -14.57 5.29 29.49
C LEU A 12 -13.76 5.10 28.19
N PHE A 13 -14.17 5.78 27.11
CA PHE A 13 -13.42 5.84 25.86
C PHE A 13 -12.00 6.36 26.10
N ALA A 14 -11.86 7.49 26.80
CA ALA A 14 -10.56 8.09 27.08
C ALA A 14 -9.64 7.16 27.90
N ALA A 15 -10.20 6.48 28.91
CA ALA A 15 -9.46 5.50 29.70
C ALA A 15 -8.94 4.35 28.82
N LYS A 16 -9.78 3.82 27.91
CA LYS A 16 -9.35 2.75 26.98
C LYS A 16 -8.31 3.23 25.97
N MET A 17 -8.44 4.46 25.45
CA MET A 17 -7.42 5.08 24.59
C MET A 17 -6.07 5.21 25.30
N GLY A 18 -6.06 5.66 26.56
CA GLY A 18 -4.84 5.81 27.36
C GLY A 18 -4.13 4.48 27.66
N LEU A 19 -4.89 3.38 27.75
CA LEU A 19 -4.35 2.02 27.92
C LEU A 19 -3.88 1.39 26.60
N GLY A 20 -4.10 2.04 25.46
CA GLY A 20 -3.85 1.44 24.14
C GLY A 20 -4.89 0.40 23.71
N ALA A 21 -6.01 0.30 24.41
CA ALA A 21 -7.11 -0.63 24.11
C ALA A 21 -8.05 -0.04 23.02
N TYR A 22 -7.49 0.26 21.84
CA TYR A 22 -8.18 1.02 20.80
C TYR A 22 -9.43 0.33 20.23
N GLN A 23 -9.45 -1.01 20.22
CA GLN A 23 -10.63 -1.76 19.78
C GLN A 23 -11.79 -1.61 20.77
N GLU A 24 -11.50 -1.67 22.07
CA GLU A 24 -12.51 -1.45 23.12
C GLU A 24 -13.00 0.00 23.12
N ALA A 25 -12.09 0.96 22.93
CA ALA A 25 -12.45 2.37 22.77
C ALA A 25 -13.38 2.57 21.55
N ALA A 26 -13.05 1.99 20.39
CA ALA A 26 -13.89 2.06 19.20
C ALA A 26 -15.28 1.44 19.42
N LYS A 27 -15.35 0.33 20.16
CA LYS A 27 -16.63 -0.28 20.55
C LYS A 27 -17.46 0.67 21.42
N ILE A 28 -16.87 1.30 22.44
CA ILE A 28 -17.56 2.30 23.28
C ILE A 28 -18.10 3.45 22.42
N LYS A 29 -17.30 3.98 21.49
CA LYS A 29 -17.78 5.02 20.56
C LYS A 29 -19.01 4.55 19.79
N SER A 30 -18.98 3.33 19.25
CA SER A 30 -20.08 2.76 18.47
C SER A 30 -21.33 2.54 19.31
N ASP A 31 -21.19 1.90 20.47
CA ASP A 31 -22.30 1.51 21.34
C ASP A 31 -23.06 2.73 21.88
N PHE A 32 -22.34 3.83 22.13
CA PHE A 32 -22.91 5.07 22.68
C PHE A 32 -23.10 6.17 21.62
N GLY A 33 -22.78 5.91 20.35
CA GLY A 33 -22.90 6.90 19.27
C GLY A 33 -22.09 8.17 19.48
N LEU A 34 -20.90 8.07 20.08
CA LEU A 34 -20.11 9.24 20.46
C LEU A 34 -19.62 10.00 19.20
N PRO A 35 -19.87 11.32 19.13
CA PRO A 35 -19.34 12.16 18.05
C PRO A 35 -17.84 12.41 18.26
N ASN A 36 -17.09 12.62 17.17
CA ASN A 36 -15.62 12.71 17.21
C ASN A 36 -15.13 13.93 18.02
N ASP A 37 -15.86 15.04 18.00
CA ASP A 37 -15.55 16.28 18.73
C ASP A 37 -15.37 16.06 20.25
N MET A 38 -16.17 15.17 20.85
CA MET A 38 -16.03 14.78 22.26
C MET A 38 -14.78 13.94 22.54
N LEU A 39 -14.17 13.35 21.52
CA LEU A 39 -13.09 12.37 21.65
C LEU A 39 -11.71 12.96 21.31
N ILE A 40 -11.67 14.11 20.64
CA ILE A 40 -10.43 14.73 20.10
C ILE A 40 -9.30 14.76 21.13
N GLY A 41 -9.58 15.18 22.37
CA GLY A 41 -8.56 15.27 23.42
C GLY A 41 -7.91 13.91 23.74
N ALA A 42 -8.73 12.86 23.91
CA ALA A 42 -8.24 11.52 24.19
C ALA A 42 -7.51 10.89 22.99
N VAL A 43 -8.03 11.10 21.78
CA VAL A 43 -7.40 10.63 20.55
C VAL A 43 -6.06 11.31 20.32
N ARG A 44 -5.94 12.62 20.55
CA ARG A 44 -4.68 13.36 20.41
C ARG A 44 -3.62 12.87 21.39
N LEU A 45 -3.98 12.61 22.65
CA LEU A 45 -3.06 12.02 23.61
C LEU A 45 -2.59 10.63 23.16
N ALA A 46 -3.49 9.79 22.66
CA ALA A 46 -3.12 8.48 22.12
C ALA A 46 -2.22 8.59 20.87
N TYR A 47 -2.53 9.53 19.96
CA TYR A 47 -1.68 9.84 18.81
C TYR A 47 -0.25 10.16 19.26
N ASP A 48 -0.08 11.11 20.19
CA ASP A 48 1.23 11.54 20.69
C ASP A 48 2.00 10.38 21.35
N LEU A 49 1.30 9.51 22.10
CA LEU A 49 1.91 8.32 22.71
C LEU A 49 2.42 7.33 21.67
N ASN A 50 1.66 7.07 20.59
CA ASN A 50 2.09 6.18 19.52
C ASN A 50 3.25 6.79 18.71
N MET A 51 3.20 8.10 18.44
CA MET A 51 4.30 8.82 17.79
C MET A 51 5.60 8.68 18.59
N LYS A 52 5.54 8.83 19.92
CA LYS A 52 6.71 8.64 20.81
C LYS A 52 7.24 7.22 20.83
N LYS A 53 6.36 6.21 20.73
CA LYS A 53 6.74 4.79 20.68
C LYS A 53 7.30 4.34 19.32
N GLY A 54 7.08 5.13 18.27
CA GLY A 54 7.40 4.75 16.89
C GLY A 54 6.32 3.92 16.20
N ASP A 55 5.12 3.87 16.77
CA ASP A 55 3.94 3.17 16.22
C ASP A 55 3.19 4.08 15.23
N PHE A 56 3.93 4.56 14.22
CA PHE A 56 3.47 5.61 13.30
C PHE A 56 2.22 5.22 12.49
N SER A 57 2.10 3.95 12.08
CA SER A 57 0.92 3.46 11.36
C SER A 57 -0.34 3.64 12.20
N LEU A 58 -0.25 3.27 13.48
CA LEU A 58 -1.37 3.36 14.41
C LEU A 58 -1.71 4.82 14.74
N ALA A 59 -0.70 5.69 14.90
CA ALA A 59 -0.92 7.12 15.04
C ALA A 59 -1.68 7.70 13.83
N ALA A 60 -1.26 7.35 12.61
CA ALA A 60 -1.90 7.81 11.39
C ALA A 60 -3.34 7.27 11.25
N ASP A 61 -3.59 6.01 11.62
CA ASP A 61 -4.92 5.40 11.65
C ASP A 61 -5.86 6.10 12.64
N LEU A 62 -5.36 6.43 13.84
CA LEU A 62 -6.12 7.21 14.82
C LEU A 62 -6.46 8.60 14.28
N ALA A 63 -5.50 9.28 13.65
CA ALA A 63 -5.74 10.59 13.08
C ALA A 63 -6.80 10.54 11.97
N LYS A 64 -6.73 9.54 11.08
CA LYS A 64 -7.70 9.32 10.00
C LYS A 64 -9.09 8.93 10.50
N ARG A 65 -9.19 8.03 11.48
CA ARG A 65 -10.48 7.48 11.96
C ARG A 65 -11.31 8.50 12.74
N TYR A 66 -10.66 9.41 13.43
CA TYR A 66 -11.28 10.37 14.35
C TYR A 66 -11.18 11.81 13.86
N ASP A 67 -10.90 12.01 12.58
CA ASP A 67 -10.84 13.31 11.92
C ASP A 67 -9.92 14.32 12.63
N LEU A 68 -8.75 13.86 13.09
CA LEU A 68 -7.71 14.80 13.53
C LEU A 68 -7.21 15.62 12.34
N PRO A 69 -6.59 16.79 12.60
CA PRO A 69 -5.97 17.61 11.56
C PRO A 69 -5.14 16.82 10.56
N GLU A 70 -5.29 17.14 9.27
CA GLU A 70 -4.70 16.39 8.17
C GLU A 70 -3.17 16.33 8.24
N ASP A 71 -2.53 17.40 8.70
CA ASP A 71 -1.08 17.48 8.91
C ASP A 71 -0.57 16.42 9.88
N LEU A 72 -1.29 16.14 10.97
CA LEU A 72 -0.95 15.07 11.91
C LEU A 72 -1.06 13.69 11.26
N ARG A 73 -2.14 13.46 10.51
CA ARG A 73 -2.33 12.21 9.77
C ARG A 73 -1.18 11.99 8.78
N LEU A 74 -0.84 13.01 7.98
CA LEU A 74 0.20 12.93 6.96
C LEU A 74 1.59 12.77 7.59
N GLU A 75 1.92 13.49 8.67
CA GLU A 75 3.19 13.35 9.37
C GLU A 75 3.43 11.90 9.84
N ALA A 76 2.44 11.32 10.53
CA ALA A 76 2.53 9.93 11.00
C ALA A 76 2.56 8.94 9.83
N ALA A 77 1.78 9.19 8.79
CA ALA A 77 1.77 8.34 7.60
C ALA A 77 3.12 8.35 6.88
N GLU A 78 3.74 9.51 6.66
CA GLU A 78 5.06 9.62 6.03
C GLU A 78 6.13 8.85 6.81
N ARG A 79 6.17 9.00 8.14
CA ARG A 79 7.13 8.24 8.98
C ARG A 79 6.92 6.73 8.89
N SER A 80 5.66 6.28 8.91
CA SER A 80 5.36 4.86 8.72
C SER A 80 5.73 4.37 7.32
N PHE A 81 5.54 5.21 6.30
CA PHE A 81 5.92 4.91 4.92
C PHE A 81 7.43 4.71 4.81
N PHE A 82 8.24 5.67 5.30
CA PHE A 82 9.70 5.56 5.21
C PHE A 82 10.23 4.35 5.99
N ARG A 83 9.66 4.02 7.15
CA ARG A 83 10.01 2.78 7.87
C ARG A 83 9.77 1.52 7.02
N LYS A 84 8.71 1.48 6.21
CA LYS A 84 8.46 0.37 5.27
C LYS A 84 9.46 0.37 4.12
N ILE A 85 9.84 1.54 3.60
CA ILE A 85 10.89 1.67 2.58
C ILE A 85 12.23 1.17 3.11
N ASP A 86 12.64 1.58 4.31
CA ASP A 86 13.89 1.17 4.94
C ASP A 86 13.94 -0.35 5.22
N SER A 87 12.78 -0.94 5.50
CA SER A 87 12.62 -2.39 5.67
C SER A 87 12.42 -3.14 4.33
N GLU A 88 12.57 -2.44 3.21
CA GLU A 88 12.35 -2.92 1.84
C GLU A 88 10.97 -3.56 1.55
N PHE A 89 9.95 -3.17 2.31
CA PHE A 89 8.55 -3.58 2.10
C PHE A 89 7.86 -2.66 1.09
N TYR A 90 8.46 -2.52 -0.10
CA TYR A 90 8.11 -1.48 -1.07
C TYR A 90 6.67 -1.53 -1.57
N ARG A 91 6.12 -2.72 -1.86
CA ARG A 91 4.72 -2.83 -2.31
C ARG A 91 3.75 -2.38 -1.20
N ALA A 92 3.98 -2.87 0.02
CA ALA A 92 3.20 -2.47 1.19
C ALA A 92 3.35 -0.97 1.48
N ALA A 93 4.52 -0.37 1.22
CA ALA A 93 4.71 1.07 1.32
C ALA A 93 3.88 1.83 0.28
N ALA A 94 3.84 1.35 -0.97
CA ALA A 94 3.05 1.97 -2.04
C ALA A 94 1.53 1.89 -1.76
N ASP A 95 1.04 0.72 -1.32
CA ASP A 95 -0.36 0.52 -0.92
C ASP A 95 -0.73 1.43 0.25
N TYR A 96 0.12 1.46 1.29
CA TYR A 96 -0.09 2.28 2.46
C TYR A 96 -0.09 3.78 2.13
N ALA A 97 0.84 4.25 1.30
CA ALA A 97 0.88 5.64 0.86
C ALA A 97 -0.43 6.04 0.14
N ARG A 98 -0.93 5.18 -0.74
CA ARG A 98 -2.20 5.39 -1.44
C ARG A 98 -3.38 5.43 -0.48
N GLU A 99 -3.45 4.49 0.46
CA GLU A 99 -4.52 4.40 1.46
C GLU A 99 -4.55 5.62 2.41
N MET A 100 -3.39 6.13 2.78
CA MET A 100 -3.27 7.25 3.71
C MET A 100 -3.35 8.62 3.04
N GLY A 101 -3.44 8.66 1.70
CA GLY A 101 -3.52 9.90 0.94
C GLY A 101 -2.19 10.66 0.89
N LEU A 102 -1.06 9.94 0.96
CA LEU A 102 0.25 10.52 0.67
C LEU A 102 0.35 10.89 -0.82
N SER A 103 1.37 11.68 -1.17
CA SER A 103 1.55 12.15 -2.54
C SER A 103 1.67 11.00 -3.55
N GLN A 104 1.15 11.23 -4.76
CA GLN A 104 1.26 10.26 -5.86
C GLN A 104 2.72 9.94 -6.21
N ASP A 105 3.64 10.85 -5.95
CA ASP A 105 5.06 10.62 -6.16
C ASP A 105 5.63 9.61 -5.15
N LEU A 106 5.24 9.66 -3.88
CA LEU A 106 5.64 8.65 -2.89
C LEU A 106 5.09 7.26 -3.24
N VAL A 107 3.81 7.20 -3.64
CA VAL A 107 3.17 5.96 -4.13
C VAL A 107 3.97 5.38 -5.31
N ARG A 108 4.26 6.21 -6.32
CA ARG A 108 4.97 5.79 -7.53
C ARG A 108 6.41 5.36 -7.23
N GLN A 109 7.14 6.10 -6.40
CA GLN A 109 8.51 5.77 -6.03
C GLN A 109 8.60 4.41 -5.33
N ALA A 110 7.71 4.14 -4.37
CA ALA A 110 7.63 2.85 -3.70
C ALA A 110 7.28 1.72 -4.67
N ALA A 111 6.31 1.94 -5.57
CA ALA A 111 5.93 0.95 -6.58
C ALA A 111 7.08 0.64 -7.55
N ILE A 112 7.86 1.64 -7.97
CA ILE A 112 9.07 1.44 -8.79
C ILE A 112 10.10 0.57 -8.05
N GLN A 113 10.34 0.82 -6.75
CA GLN A 113 11.24 -0.02 -5.97
C GLN A 113 10.73 -1.46 -5.84
N ALA A 114 9.42 -1.64 -5.63
CA ALA A 114 8.78 -2.95 -5.58
C ALA A 114 8.90 -3.71 -6.91
N PHE A 115 8.70 -3.00 -8.03
CA PHE A 115 8.90 -3.52 -9.38
C PHE A 115 10.33 -3.98 -9.60
N ASN A 116 11.31 -3.11 -9.32
CA ASN A 116 12.73 -3.40 -9.51
C ASN A 116 13.19 -4.59 -8.66
N LYS A 117 12.76 -4.65 -7.39
CA LYS A 117 13.02 -5.79 -6.51
C LYS A 117 12.43 -7.08 -7.08
N SER A 118 11.18 -7.05 -7.55
CA SER A 118 10.56 -8.22 -8.18
C SER A 118 11.33 -8.67 -9.45
N MET A 119 11.76 -7.72 -10.27
CA MET A 119 12.54 -7.99 -11.49
C MET A 119 13.92 -8.57 -11.22
N SER A 120 14.57 -8.19 -10.11
CA SER A 120 15.89 -8.71 -9.73
C SER A 120 15.82 -10.13 -9.17
N PHE A 121 14.75 -10.46 -8.44
CA PHE A 121 14.49 -11.83 -7.96
C PHE A 121 13.86 -12.76 -9.04
N GLY A 122 13.65 -12.27 -10.26
CA GLY A 122 13.05 -13.06 -11.34
C GLY A 122 11.55 -13.31 -11.17
N LEU A 123 10.88 -12.57 -10.28
CA LEU A 123 9.44 -12.62 -10.03
C LEU A 123 8.68 -11.80 -11.08
N ILE A 124 8.80 -12.18 -12.35
CA ILE A 124 8.35 -11.36 -13.49
C ILE A 124 6.84 -11.11 -13.48
N LYS A 125 6.05 -12.11 -13.08
CA LYS A 125 4.59 -11.96 -12.93
C LYS A 125 4.26 -10.88 -11.90
N ASN A 126 4.90 -10.92 -10.74
CA ASN A 126 4.69 -9.92 -9.69
C ASN A 126 5.11 -8.52 -10.14
N ALA A 127 6.24 -8.41 -10.85
CA ALA A 127 6.67 -7.14 -11.42
C ALA A 127 5.65 -6.58 -12.42
N ALA A 128 5.13 -7.40 -13.33
CA ALA A 128 4.10 -6.98 -14.29
C ALA A 128 2.80 -6.55 -13.59
N GLU A 129 2.37 -7.27 -12.56
CA GLU A 129 1.21 -6.90 -11.73
C GLU A 129 1.41 -5.54 -11.07
N ILE A 130 2.56 -5.30 -10.43
CA ILE A 130 2.89 -4.00 -9.82
C ILE A 130 2.88 -2.88 -10.87
N ALA A 131 3.51 -3.10 -12.03
CA ALA A 131 3.58 -2.08 -13.07
C ALA A 131 2.20 -1.72 -13.65
N LYS A 132 1.27 -2.68 -13.68
CA LYS A 132 -0.12 -2.46 -14.08
C LYS A 132 -0.90 -1.74 -13.00
N GLU A 133 -0.87 -2.26 -11.77
CA GLU A 133 -1.67 -1.75 -10.64
C GLU A 133 -1.31 -0.33 -10.25
N PHE A 134 -0.03 0.03 -10.31
CA PHE A 134 0.46 1.37 -9.98
C PHE A 134 0.67 2.24 -11.22
N GLU A 135 0.20 1.79 -12.39
CA GLU A 135 0.27 2.52 -13.65
C GLU A 135 1.69 3.04 -13.96
N LEU A 136 2.72 2.22 -13.67
CA LEU A 136 4.12 2.58 -13.87
C LEU A 136 4.42 2.90 -15.34
N PRO A 137 5.51 3.64 -15.65
CA PRO A 137 5.85 4.01 -17.02
C PRO A 137 5.80 2.82 -18.00
N GLU A 138 5.37 3.09 -19.22
CA GLU A 138 5.18 2.04 -20.23
C GLU A 138 6.45 1.20 -20.46
N GLU A 139 7.62 1.85 -20.43
CA GLU A 139 8.90 1.17 -20.55
C GLU A 139 9.12 0.09 -19.48
N MET A 140 8.65 0.31 -18.24
CA MET A 140 8.74 -0.71 -17.18
C MET A 140 7.79 -1.89 -17.45
N ARG A 141 6.56 -1.61 -17.91
CA ARG A 141 5.63 -2.68 -18.31
C ARG A 141 6.21 -3.50 -19.47
N ARG A 142 6.80 -2.82 -20.46
CA ARG A 142 7.46 -3.46 -21.60
C ARG A 142 8.66 -4.29 -21.16
N GLN A 143 9.46 -3.80 -20.23
CA GLN A 143 10.60 -4.53 -19.68
C GLN A 143 10.19 -5.85 -19.00
N ALA A 144 9.11 -5.83 -18.19
CA ALA A 144 8.58 -7.05 -17.59
C ALA A 144 8.03 -8.03 -18.64
N ALA A 145 7.35 -7.53 -19.66
CA ALA A 145 6.86 -8.35 -20.77
C ALA A 145 8.01 -9.01 -21.56
N ILE A 146 9.08 -8.27 -21.88
CA ILE A 146 10.27 -8.82 -22.55
C ILE A 146 10.91 -9.93 -21.70
N LYS A 147 11.11 -9.71 -20.39
CA LYS A 147 11.64 -10.77 -19.53
C LYS A 147 10.74 -12.00 -19.45
N SER A 148 9.42 -11.80 -19.44
CA SER A 148 8.44 -12.89 -19.44
C SER A 148 8.50 -13.68 -20.74
N TYR A 149 8.57 -12.98 -21.87
CA TYR A 149 8.80 -13.55 -23.19
C TYR A 149 10.07 -14.43 -23.20
N ASP A 150 11.20 -13.89 -22.73
CA ASP A 150 12.48 -14.59 -22.71
C ASP A 150 12.44 -15.86 -21.85
N GLN A 151 11.80 -15.81 -20.68
CA GLN A 151 11.61 -16.98 -19.83
C GLN A 151 10.82 -18.08 -20.54
N HIS A 152 9.74 -17.73 -21.23
CA HIS A 152 8.93 -18.68 -21.98
C HIS A 152 9.68 -19.25 -23.19
N MET A 153 10.44 -18.43 -23.92
CA MET A 153 11.29 -18.90 -25.02
C MET A 153 12.33 -19.92 -24.55
N LYS A 154 13.01 -19.62 -23.43
CA LYS A 154 14.01 -20.54 -22.84
C LYS A 154 13.40 -21.84 -22.35
N ALA A 155 12.17 -21.79 -21.84
CA ALA A 155 11.43 -22.97 -21.38
C ALA A 155 10.77 -23.79 -22.51
N GLY A 156 10.94 -23.41 -23.78
CA GLY A 156 10.28 -24.07 -24.92
C GLY A 156 8.78 -23.77 -25.04
N LEU A 157 8.27 -22.81 -24.27
CA LEU A 157 6.86 -22.42 -24.24
C LEU A 157 6.54 -21.38 -25.32
N TYR A 158 6.88 -21.67 -26.58
CA TYR A 158 6.88 -20.70 -27.68
C TYR A 158 5.52 -20.05 -27.96
N ARG A 159 4.41 -20.80 -27.82
CA ARG A 159 3.05 -20.24 -27.96
C ARG A 159 2.74 -19.18 -26.90
N LYS A 160 3.24 -19.36 -25.66
CA LYS A 160 3.07 -18.36 -24.60
C LYS A 160 3.95 -17.14 -24.85
N ALA A 161 5.19 -17.35 -25.28
CA ALA A 161 6.07 -16.26 -25.69
C ALA A 161 5.45 -15.42 -26.82
N TYR A 162 4.93 -16.06 -27.87
CA TYR A 162 4.24 -15.37 -28.96
C TYR A 162 3.07 -14.51 -28.46
N LYS A 163 2.20 -15.05 -27.60
CA LYS A 163 1.09 -14.30 -27.01
C LYS A 163 1.55 -13.09 -26.22
N ILE A 164 2.61 -13.23 -25.41
CA ILE A 164 3.18 -12.11 -24.66
C ILE A 164 3.67 -11.01 -25.62
N ALA A 165 4.36 -11.38 -26.70
CA ALA A 165 4.84 -10.42 -27.69
C ALA A 165 3.68 -9.66 -28.35
N GLU A 166 2.61 -10.36 -28.69
CA GLU A 166 1.40 -9.78 -29.29
C GLU A 166 0.63 -8.87 -28.31
N GLU A 167 0.30 -9.36 -27.13
CA GLU A 167 -0.49 -8.64 -26.11
C GLU A 167 0.20 -7.36 -25.65
N HIS A 168 1.52 -7.40 -25.52
CA HIS A 168 2.33 -6.26 -25.07
C HIS A 168 2.93 -5.43 -26.21
N LYS A 169 2.57 -5.72 -27.47
CA LYS A 169 3.08 -5.03 -28.67
C LYS A 169 4.61 -4.91 -28.65
N LEU A 170 5.27 -6.01 -28.29
CA LEU A 170 6.72 -6.10 -28.32
C LEU A 170 7.21 -6.03 -29.78
N PRO A 171 8.50 -5.71 -30.03
CA PRO A 171 9.04 -5.65 -31.38
C PRO A 171 8.68 -6.89 -32.21
N ASP A 172 8.31 -6.67 -33.47
CA ASP A 172 7.84 -7.74 -34.38
C ASP A 172 8.86 -8.89 -34.50
N GLU A 173 10.15 -8.57 -34.43
CA GLU A 173 11.25 -9.54 -34.41
C GLU A 173 11.10 -10.62 -33.32
N LEU A 174 10.61 -10.24 -32.14
CA LEU A 174 10.34 -11.19 -31.05
C LEU A 174 9.13 -12.06 -31.37
N LYS A 175 8.06 -11.48 -31.92
CA LYS A 175 6.87 -12.23 -32.34
C LYS A 175 7.24 -13.27 -33.41
N GLU A 176 7.98 -12.87 -34.43
CA GLU A 176 8.46 -13.75 -35.50
C GLU A 176 9.44 -14.83 -35.01
N ALA A 177 10.31 -14.51 -34.04
CA ALA A 177 11.21 -15.49 -33.45
C ALA A 177 10.46 -16.60 -32.72
N ALA A 178 9.43 -16.25 -31.93
CA ALA A 178 8.57 -17.23 -31.28
C ALA A 178 7.77 -18.05 -32.31
N GLU A 179 7.22 -17.42 -33.34
CA GLU A 179 6.46 -18.10 -34.39
C GLU A 179 7.29 -19.14 -35.16
N ARG A 180 8.52 -18.78 -35.54
CA ARG A 180 9.46 -19.71 -36.16
C ARG A 180 9.70 -20.93 -35.29
N LYS A 181 9.93 -20.72 -33.99
CA LYS A 181 10.13 -21.82 -33.05
C LYS A 181 8.91 -22.74 -32.99
N ILE A 182 7.68 -22.20 -32.92
CA ILE A 182 6.43 -22.98 -32.94
C ILE A 182 6.33 -23.88 -34.18
N LYS A 183 6.76 -23.40 -35.35
CA LYS A 183 6.70 -24.16 -36.61
C LYS A 183 7.76 -25.27 -36.71
N THR A 184 8.85 -25.15 -35.95
CA THR A 184 10.02 -26.06 -36.02
C THR A 184 10.14 -27.01 -34.83
N SER A 185 9.27 -26.89 -33.82
CA SER A 185 9.23 -27.72 -32.61
C SER A 185 8.04 -28.66 -32.63
#